data_AF-D2DRD6-F1
#
_entry.id   AF-D2DRD6-F1
#
_cell.length_a   1.000
_cell.length_b   1.000
_cell.length_c   1.000
_cell.angle_alpha   90.00
_cell.angle_beta   90.00
_cell.angle_gamma   90.00
#
_symmetry.space_group_name_H-M   'P 1'
#
loop_
_entity.id
_entity.type
_entity.pdbx_description
1 polymer ?
#
loop_
_entity_poly.entity_id
_entity_poly.type
_entity_poly.pdbx_seq_one_letter_code
_entity_poly.pdbx_strand_id
1 'polypeptide(L)'
;SFNFEIQYREGKRMAHVDFLSRNPLSPEHILSINKIPEKRVNLSEISSTWLLAEQRLDHEIIEIVNKLESGELAENLTKTYDLRKGVLYRKVQRRGRTSYLPVV
;
A
#
# COMPACT_ATOMS: atom_id res chain seq x y z
N SER A 1 -27.43 42.11 1.93
CA SER A 1 -27.60 41.93 3.38
C SER A 1 -27.61 40.44 3.67
N PHE A 2 -26.85 39.96 4.64
CA PHE A 2 -26.80 38.55 5.01
C PHE A 2 -27.53 38.35 6.34
N ASN A 3 -28.28 37.26 6.47
CA ASN A 3 -28.88 36.86 7.74
C ASN A 3 -28.00 35.76 8.34
N PHE A 4 -27.41 36.02 9.50
CA PHE A 4 -26.56 35.05 10.19
C PHE A 4 -26.74 35.13 11.70
N GLU A 5 -26.53 34.00 12.34
CA GLU A 5 -26.51 33.84 13.79
C GLU A 5 -25.08 33.58 14.25
N ILE A 6 -24.65 34.26 15.32
CA ILE A 6 -23.31 34.09 15.88
C ILE A 6 -23.37 32.97 16.92
N GLN A 7 -22.61 31.90 16.69
CA GLN A 7 -22.50 30.77 17.61
C GLN A 7 -21.05 30.54 18.04
N TYR A 8 -20.84 30.38 19.34
CA TYR A 8 -19.52 30.02 19.89
C TYR A 8 -19.15 28.56 19.56
N ARG A 9 -17.88 28.33 19.22
CA ARG A 9 -17.32 26.99 19.00
C ARG A 9 -15.96 26.89 19.67
N GLU A 10 -15.74 25.80 20.40
CA GLU A 10 -14.45 25.51 21.04
C GLU A 10 -13.34 25.29 20.00
N GLY A 11 -12.10 25.64 20.34
CA GLY A 11 -10.95 25.58 19.43
C GLY A 11 -10.71 24.21 18.79
N LYS A 12 -10.94 23.11 19.51
CA LYS A 12 -10.84 21.74 18.95
C LYS A 12 -11.79 21.52 17.76
N ARG A 13 -12.97 22.14 17.79
CA ARG A 13 -13.97 22.08 16.72
C ARG A 13 -13.68 23.04 15.57
N MET A 14 -12.70 23.92 15.74
CA MET A 14 -12.24 24.89 14.73
C MET A 14 -10.81 24.61 14.25
N ALA A 15 -10.20 23.49 14.62
CA ALA A 15 -8.81 23.18 14.29
C ALA A 15 -8.52 23.23 12.77
N HIS A 16 -9.48 22.82 11.93
CA HIS A 16 -9.35 22.93 10.47
C HIS A 16 -9.36 24.38 9.99
N VAL A 17 -10.20 25.25 10.58
CA VAL A 17 -10.23 26.68 10.27
C VAL A 17 -8.99 27.39 10.78
N ASP A 18 -8.56 27.08 12.00
CA ASP A 18 -7.33 27.61 12.60
C ASP A 18 -6.11 27.25 11.73
N PHE A 19 -5.99 25.98 11.34
CA PHE A 19 -4.91 25.53 10.45
C PHE A 19 -4.87 26.32 9.13
N LEU A 20 -6.01 26.49 8.46
CA LEU A 20 -6.08 27.23 7.19
C LEU A 20 -5.79 28.72 7.37
N SER A 21 -6.22 29.32 8.48
CA SER A 21 -5.97 30.73 8.77
C SER A 21 -4.49 31.02 9.07
N ARG A 22 -3.78 30.06 9.68
CA ARG A 22 -2.36 30.16 10.03
C ARG A 22 -1.44 29.80 8.87
N ASN A 23 -1.95 29.08 7.87
CA ASN A 23 -1.19 28.61 6.72
C ASN A 23 -1.89 29.05 5.41
N PRO A 24 -1.91 30.35 5.10
CA PRO A 24 -2.54 30.83 3.88
C PRO A 24 -1.82 30.27 2.66
N LEU A 25 -2.57 29.63 1.76
CA LEU A 25 -2.03 29.12 0.51
C LEU A 25 -1.92 30.25 -0.51
N SER A 26 -0.84 30.24 -1.30
CA SER A 26 -0.72 31.19 -2.41
C SER A 26 -1.78 30.91 -3.49
N PRO A 27 -2.24 31.91 -4.25
CA PRO A 27 -3.24 31.73 -5.30
C PRO A 27 -2.87 30.64 -6.32
N GLU A 28 -1.58 30.47 -6.61
CA GLU A 28 -1.04 29.47 -7.53
C GLU A 28 -1.26 28.04 -7.00
N HIS A 29 -1.12 27.83 -5.69
CA HIS A 29 -1.36 26.55 -5.04
C HIS A 29 -2.85 26.18 -4.97
N ILE A 30 -3.74 27.17 -4.84
CA ILE A 30 -5.19 26.92 -4.82
C ILE A 30 -5.66 26.47 -6.21
N LEU A 31 -5.14 27.10 -7.27
CA LEU A 31 -5.44 26.75 -8.66
C LEU A 31 -4.90 25.36 -9.05
N SER A 32 -3.81 24.91 -8.43
CA SER A 32 -3.25 23.57 -8.69
C SER A 32 -4.02 22.47 -7.95
N ILE A 33 -4.46 22.70 -6.71
CA ILE A 33 -5.27 21.73 -5.94
C ILE A 33 -6.60 21.43 -6.65
N ASN A 34 -7.27 22.46 -7.17
CA ASN A 34 -8.54 22.30 -7.91
C ASN A 34 -8.39 21.57 -9.26
N LYS A 35 -7.14 21.38 -9.73
CA LYS A 35 -6.81 20.67 -10.97
C LYS A 35 -6.30 19.25 -10.74
N ILE A 36 -6.14 18.80 -9.50
CA ILE A 36 -5.78 17.41 -9.22
C ILE A 36 -7.06 16.60 -9.43
N PRO A 37 -7.20 15.81 -10.52
CA PRO A 37 -8.32 14.89 -10.62
C PRO A 37 -8.21 13.94 -9.41
N GLU A 38 -9.32 13.75 -8.69
CA GLU A 38 -9.41 12.72 -7.64
C GLU A 38 -9.09 11.35 -8.28
N LYS A 39 -7.81 10.97 -8.26
CA LYS A 39 -7.38 9.66 -8.70
C LYS A 39 -7.72 8.69 -7.59
N ARG A 40 -8.95 8.17 -7.64
CA ARG A 40 -9.35 7.03 -6.79
C ARG A 40 -8.52 5.83 -7.23
N VAL A 41 -7.42 5.59 -6.51
CA VAL A 41 -6.60 4.39 -6.72
C VAL A 41 -7.33 3.25 -6.02
N ASN A 42 -7.93 2.36 -6.82
CA ASN A 42 -8.56 1.17 -6.29
C ASN A 42 -7.45 0.19 -5.87
N LEU A 43 -7.20 0.04 -4.57
CA LEU A 43 -6.14 -0.83 -4.05
C LEU A 43 -6.37 -2.32 -4.39
N SER A 44 -7.58 -2.69 -4.83
CA SER A 44 -7.89 -4.04 -5.33
C SER A 44 -7.43 -4.28 -6.77
N GLU A 45 -7.16 -3.22 -7.54
CA GLU A 45 -6.67 -3.26 -8.93
C GLU A 45 -5.16 -3.00 -9.01
N ILE A 46 -4.44 -3.06 -7.88
CA ILE A 46 -2.98 -3.02 -7.95
C ILE A 46 -2.56 -4.29 -8.69
N SER A 47 -2.15 -4.09 -9.94
CA SER A 47 -1.66 -5.07 -10.90
C SER A 47 -0.91 -6.20 -10.23
N SER A 48 -1.10 -7.44 -10.69
CA SER A 48 -0.35 -8.64 -10.26
C SER A 48 1.19 -8.48 -10.24
N THR A 49 1.71 -7.37 -10.79
CA THR A 49 3.12 -6.99 -10.81
C THR A 49 3.61 -6.22 -9.59
N TRP A 50 2.76 -5.61 -8.76
CA TRP A 50 3.24 -4.81 -7.61
C TRP A 50 3.93 -5.68 -6.56
N LEU A 51 3.34 -6.82 -6.27
CA LEU A 51 3.86 -7.75 -5.27
C LEU A 51 5.20 -8.33 -5.72
N LEU A 52 5.34 -8.60 -7.03
CA LEU A 52 6.61 -9.00 -7.61
C LEU A 52 7.67 -7.89 -7.50
N ALA A 53 7.28 -6.63 -7.71
CA ALA A 53 8.18 -5.49 -7.57
C ALA A 53 8.64 -5.34 -6.12
N GLU A 54 7.73 -5.44 -5.16
CA GLU A 54 8.04 -5.37 -3.72
C GLU A 54 9.00 -6.50 -3.30
N GLN A 55 8.70 -7.74 -3.69
CA GLN A 55 9.57 -8.89 -3.40
C GLN A 55 10.97 -8.77 -4.01
N ARG A 56 11.12 -8.02 -5.11
CA ARG A 56 12.42 -7.76 -5.74
C ARG A 56 13.21 -6.63 -5.07
N LEU A 57 12.60 -5.89 -4.14
CA LEU A 57 13.31 -4.90 -3.34
C LEU A 57 13.96 -5.54 -2.09
N ASP A 58 13.44 -6.67 -1.64
CA ASP A 58 13.94 -7.40 -0.48
C ASP A 58 15.06 -8.38 -0.88
N HIS A 59 16.26 -8.17 -0.34
CA HIS A 59 17.44 -8.98 -0.64
C HIS A 59 17.31 -10.43 -0.14
N GLU A 60 16.67 -10.67 1.01
CA GLU A 60 16.48 -12.01 1.56
C GLU A 60 15.52 -12.82 0.70
N ILE A 61 14.43 -12.18 0.23
CA ILE A 61 13.48 -12.82 -0.69
C ILE A 61 14.15 -13.13 -2.03
N ILE A 62 14.93 -12.20 -2.59
CA ILE A 62 15.70 -12.44 -3.82
C ILE A 62 16.63 -13.63 -3.66
N GLU A 63 17.35 -13.72 -2.54
CA GLU A 63 18.20 -14.87 -2.26
C GLU A 63 17.40 -16.18 -2.27
N ILE A 64 16.25 -16.23 -1.59
CA ILE A 64 15.40 -17.42 -1.55
C ILE A 64 14.91 -17.80 -2.94
N VAL A 65 14.52 -16.82 -3.77
CA VAL A 65 14.08 -17.07 -5.16
C VAL A 65 15.23 -17.62 -5.99
N ASN A 66 16.41 -16.99 -5.96
CA ASN A 66 17.59 -17.47 -6.70
C ASN A 66 17.98 -18.88 -6.28
N LYS A 67 17.92 -19.15 -4.98
CA LYS A 67 18.19 -20.45 -4.34
C LYS A 67 17.17 -21.53 -4.75
N LEU A 68 15.91 -21.14 -4.99
CA LEU A 68 14.87 -22.04 -5.50
C LEU A 68 15.03 -22.33 -7.00
N GLU A 69 15.40 -21.31 -7.79
CA GLU A 69 15.61 -21.44 -9.25
C GLU A 69 16.89 -22.21 -9.59
N SER A 70 17.96 -22.06 -8.80
CA SER A 70 19.22 -22.78 -9.03
C SER A 70 19.15 -24.27 -8.70
N GLY A 71 18.08 -24.73 -8.03
CA GLY A 71 17.92 -26.12 -7.60
C GLY A 71 18.93 -26.56 -6.53
N GLU A 72 19.71 -25.62 -5.98
CA GLU A 72 20.76 -25.91 -5.00
C GLU A 72 20.24 -26.02 -3.55
N LEU A 73 18.96 -25.74 -3.29
CA LEU A 73 18.44 -25.70 -1.93
C LEU A 73 17.76 -26.97 -1.40
N ALA A 74 18.03 -27.18 -0.11
CA ALA A 74 17.54 -28.24 0.75
C ALA A 74 16.05 -28.54 0.54
N GLU A 75 15.73 -29.83 0.42
CA GLU A 75 14.39 -30.43 0.27
C GLU A 75 13.29 -29.83 1.17
N ASN A 76 13.70 -29.25 2.31
CA ASN A 76 12.85 -28.61 3.30
C ASN A 76 12.23 -27.29 2.80
N LEU A 77 12.96 -26.49 2.00
CA LEU A 77 12.43 -25.24 1.45
C LEU A 77 11.48 -25.49 0.29
N THR A 78 11.76 -26.47 -0.57
CA THR A 78 10.89 -26.86 -1.71
C THR A 78 9.52 -27.38 -1.25
N LYS A 79 9.48 -28.01 -0.06
CA LYS A 79 8.23 -28.42 0.60
C LYS A 79 7.44 -27.23 1.17
N THR A 80 8.12 -26.17 1.59
CA THR A 80 7.52 -25.05 2.33
C THR A 80 7.16 -23.85 1.45
N TYR A 81 7.87 -23.66 0.34
CA TYR A 81 7.72 -22.52 -0.55
C TYR A 81 7.40 -22.94 -1.99
N ASP A 82 6.76 -22.05 -2.74
CA ASP A 82 6.36 -22.21 -4.14
C ASP A 82 6.67 -20.92 -4.89
N LEU A 83 7.18 -21.02 -6.11
CA LEU A 83 7.35 -19.87 -6.99
C LEU A 83 6.25 -19.89 -8.06
N ARG A 84 5.48 -18.81 -8.20
CA ARG A 84 4.39 -18.72 -9.19
C ARG A 84 4.49 -17.41 -9.93
N LYS A 85 4.72 -17.47 -11.25
CA LYS A 85 4.93 -16.29 -12.10
C LYS A 85 6.01 -15.35 -11.55
N GLY A 86 7.07 -15.91 -10.96
CA GLY A 86 8.17 -15.18 -10.32
C GLY A 86 7.89 -14.65 -8.91
N VAL A 87 6.67 -14.81 -8.39
CA VAL A 87 6.31 -14.39 -7.03
C VAL A 87 6.47 -15.55 -6.05
N LEU A 88 7.10 -15.30 -4.91
CA LEU A 88 7.31 -16.26 -3.84
C LEU A 88 6.04 -16.42 -2.98
N TYR A 89 5.60 -17.67 -2.83
CA TYR A 89 4.49 -18.06 -1.96
C TYR A 89 4.96 -19.08 -0.93
N ARG A 90 4.38 -19.03 0.27
CA ARG A 90 4.50 -20.07 1.29
C ARG A 90 3.32 -21.04 1.20
N LYS A 91 3.62 -22.33 1.13
CA LYS A 91 2.65 -23.43 1.21
C LYS A 91 2.25 -23.61 2.67
N VAL A 92 0.97 -23.49 2.96
CA VAL A 92 0.42 -23.71 4.30
C VAL A 92 -0.72 -24.72 4.21
N GLN A 93 -0.57 -25.84 4.91
CA GLN A 93 -1.62 -26.85 5.03
C GLN A 93 -2.35 -26.69 6.36
N ARG A 94 -3.67 -26.47 6.31
CA ARG A 94 -4.54 -26.43 7.49
C ARG A 94 -5.84 -27.16 7.18
N ARG A 95 -6.26 -28.06 8.09
CA ARG A 95 -7.53 -28.82 7.98
C ARG A 95 -7.72 -29.52 6.61
N GLY A 96 -6.65 -30.11 6.07
CA GLY A 96 -6.68 -30.80 4.77
C GLY A 96 -6.75 -29.88 3.54
N ARG A 97 -6.71 -28.55 3.72
CA ARG A 97 -6.63 -27.57 2.62
C ARG A 97 -5.24 -26.99 2.54
N THR A 98 -4.68 -26.94 1.34
CA THR A 98 -3.42 -26.25 1.04
C THR A 98 -3.74 -24.83 0.55
N SER A 99 -3.21 -23.83 1.23
CA SER A 99 -3.27 -22.43 0.83
C SER A 99 -1.88 -21.92 0.49
N TYR A 100 -1.81 -20.98 -0.45
CA TYR A 100 -0.58 -20.34 -0.90
C TYR A 100 -0.64 -18.87 -0.50
N LEU A 101 0.23 -18.47 0.42
CA LEU A 101 0.26 -17.11 0.93
C LEU A 101 1.47 -16.39 0.34
N PRO A 102 1.30 -15.20 -0.25
CA PRO A 102 2.43 -14.44 -0.74
C PRO A 102 3.33 -14.02 0.42
N VAL A 103 4.64 -14.10 0.22
CA VAL A 103 5.63 -13.57 1.17
C VAL A 103 5.82 -12.09 0.84
N VAL A 104 5.85 -11.21 1.84
CA VAL A 104 6.05 -9.76 1.69
C VAL A 104 7.04 -9.30 2.72
#